data_AF-A0A316KL87-F1
#
_entry.id   AF-A0A316KL87-F1
#
_cell.length_a   1.000
_cell.length_b   1.000
_cell.length_c   1.000
_cell.angle_alpha   90.00
_cell.angle_beta   90.00
_cell.angle_gamma   90.00
#
_symmetry.space_group_name_H-M   'P 1'
#
loop_
_entity.id
_entity.type
_entity.pdbx_description
1 polymer ?
#
loop_
_entity_poly.entity_id
_entity_poly.type
_entity_poly.pdbx_seq_one_letter_code
_entity_poly.pdbx_strand_id
1 'polypeptide(L)'
;MRVFVIAGEASGDKLGAAMMMGLRKHAADAQFEGIGGDRMIAEGLQSLFPMDEISIMGITEILSQYRALKARIRQTADAVIAAKPDVLITIDLPEFSLRVAKLVKAQSDIRTVHYVAPTVWAWRPGRAKKMAAHIDQVLALLPFEPPYMEAAGMRCDFVGHPVVTDPVATPDDVADFRDQYAIGEAPLALILPGSRRSEINRLLPVFAEVVSRLRSEHPQMRFVLPAAQNVAPAVEEA
;
A
#
# COMPACT_ATOMS: atom_id res chain seq x y z
N MET A 1 -17.37 16.33 10.26
CA MET A 1 -17.04 14.88 10.48
C MET A 1 -15.57 14.74 10.83
N ARG A 2 -15.19 13.91 11.81
CA ARG A 2 -13.79 13.68 12.21
C ARG A 2 -13.34 12.27 11.84
N VAL A 3 -12.28 12.18 11.06
CA VAL A 3 -11.75 10.94 10.51
C VAL A 3 -10.33 10.76 10.99
N PHE A 4 -10.05 9.62 11.62
CA PHE A 4 -8.69 9.24 11.93
C PHE A 4 -8.20 8.25 10.88
N VAL A 5 -7.13 8.57 10.15
CA VAL A 5 -6.64 7.73 9.03
C VAL A 5 -5.23 7.22 9.32
N ILE A 6 -4.95 5.96 9.02
CA ILE A 6 -3.62 5.35 9.17
C ILE A 6 -3.18 4.77 7.85
N ALA A 7 -2.14 5.35 7.24
CA ALA A 7 -1.36 4.78 6.15
C ALA A 7 0.10 4.64 6.60
N GLY A 8 0.78 3.58 6.17
CA GLY A 8 2.17 3.32 6.55
C GLY A 8 3.11 3.02 5.38
N GLU A 9 2.64 3.19 4.14
CA GLU A 9 3.42 3.01 2.91
C GLU A 9 2.97 4.03 1.86
N ALA A 10 3.83 4.31 0.86
CA ALA A 10 3.54 5.26 -0.21
C ALA A 10 2.30 4.89 -1.07
N SER A 11 2.00 3.59 -1.19
CA SER A 11 0.77 3.07 -1.82
C SER A 11 -0.47 3.45 -0.99
N GLY A 12 -0.39 3.25 0.33
CA GLY A 12 -1.43 3.64 1.28
C GLY A 12 -1.64 5.15 1.35
N ASP A 13 -0.57 5.94 1.26
CA ASP A 13 -0.65 7.40 1.20
C ASP A 13 -1.38 7.90 -0.07
N LYS A 14 -1.11 7.29 -1.23
CA LYS A 14 -1.84 7.58 -2.48
C LYS A 14 -3.34 7.28 -2.34
N LEU A 15 -3.66 6.11 -1.81
CA LEU A 15 -5.03 5.67 -1.56
C LEU A 15 -5.76 6.58 -0.57
N GLY A 16 -5.07 6.95 0.52
CA GLY A 16 -5.57 7.83 1.56
C GLY A 16 -5.90 9.22 1.03
N ALA A 17 -5.00 9.82 0.26
CA ALA A 17 -5.23 11.12 -0.35
C ALA A 17 -6.45 11.11 -1.29
N ALA A 18 -6.56 10.11 -2.18
CA ALA A 18 -7.72 9.98 -3.08
C ALA A 18 -9.04 9.80 -2.30
N MET A 19 -9.02 9.03 -1.22
CA MET A 19 -10.17 8.82 -0.34
C MET A 19 -10.56 10.10 0.42
N MET A 20 -9.59 10.86 0.93
CA MET A 20 -9.82 12.16 1.58
C MET A 20 -10.45 13.17 0.61
N MET A 21 -9.92 13.27 -0.61
CA MET A 21 -10.50 14.10 -1.68
C MET A 21 -11.93 13.70 -2.00
N GLY A 22 -12.19 12.39 -2.14
CA GLY A 22 -13.53 11.86 -2.40
C GLY A 22 -14.49 12.19 -1.27
N LEU A 23 -14.07 11.99 -0.02
CA LEU A 23 -14.90 12.24 1.16
C LEU A 23 -15.26 13.73 1.30
N ARG A 24 -14.33 14.64 1.01
CA ARG A 24 -14.59 16.09 1.05
C ARG A 24 -15.70 16.55 0.10
N LYS A 25 -15.90 15.85 -1.03
CA LYS A 25 -17.02 16.14 -1.94
C LYS A 25 -18.39 15.90 -1.30
N HIS A 26 -18.45 15.06 -0.28
CA HIS A 26 -19.67 14.71 0.45
C HIS A 26 -19.75 15.33 1.85
N ALA A 27 -18.60 15.62 2.47
CA ALA A 27 -18.48 16.25 3.78
C ALA A 27 -17.36 17.32 3.73
N ALA A 28 -17.71 18.54 3.31
CA ALA A 28 -16.75 19.61 3.06
C ALA A 28 -15.98 20.05 4.32
N ASP A 29 -16.56 19.85 5.51
CA ASP A 29 -16.00 20.14 6.82
C ASP A 29 -15.26 18.93 7.44
N ALA A 30 -15.00 17.88 6.67
CA ALA A 30 -14.28 16.71 7.17
C ALA A 30 -12.87 17.08 7.63
N GLN A 31 -12.56 16.71 8.88
CA GLN A 31 -11.24 16.88 9.50
C GLN A 31 -10.52 15.55 9.53
N PHE A 32 -9.24 15.58 9.18
CA PHE A 32 -8.40 14.39 9.07
C PHE A 32 -7.21 14.49 10.02
N GLU A 33 -7.13 13.54 10.93
CA GLU A 33 -6.01 13.34 11.85
C GLU A 33 -5.45 11.94 11.62
N GLY A 34 -4.18 11.69 11.92
CA GLY A 34 -3.66 10.31 11.98
C GLY A 34 -2.25 10.14 11.50
N ILE A 35 -2.00 9.20 10.58
CA ILE A 35 -0.66 8.92 10.06
C ILE A 35 -0.77 8.79 8.54
N GLY A 36 0.03 9.56 7.82
CA GLY A 36 0.08 9.55 6.37
C GLY A 36 1.34 10.24 5.85
N GLY A 37 1.59 10.07 4.56
CA GLY A 37 2.73 10.68 3.88
C GLY A 37 2.38 12.02 3.26
N ASP A 38 3.24 12.48 2.36
CA ASP A 38 3.16 13.81 1.77
C ASP A 38 1.85 14.06 1.02
N ARG A 39 1.26 13.05 0.38
CA ARG A 39 0.01 13.23 -0.38
C ARG A 39 -1.17 13.46 0.55
N MET A 40 -1.29 12.68 1.62
CA MET A 40 -2.34 12.89 2.62
C MET A 40 -2.14 14.19 3.39
N ILE A 41 -0.90 14.55 3.72
CA ILE A 41 -0.58 15.83 4.37
C ILE A 41 -0.93 17.02 3.46
N ALA A 42 -0.66 16.94 2.16
CA ALA A 42 -1.07 17.94 1.18
C ALA A 42 -2.61 18.08 1.11
N GLU A 43 -3.32 16.98 1.33
CA GLU A 43 -4.77 16.97 1.52
C GLU A 43 -5.19 17.40 2.94
N GLY A 44 -4.33 17.98 3.75
CA GLY A 44 -4.68 18.55 5.06
C GLY A 44 -4.80 17.53 6.20
N LEU A 45 -4.21 16.35 6.07
CA LEU A 45 -4.04 15.42 7.20
C LEU A 45 -3.09 16.03 8.24
N GLN A 46 -3.51 16.04 9.50
CA GLN A 46 -2.63 16.29 10.64
C GLN A 46 -1.96 14.97 11.07
N SER A 47 -0.72 14.74 10.61
CA SER A 47 0.01 13.51 10.94
C SER A 47 0.60 13.57 12.35
N LEU A 48 0.41 12.49 13.13
CA LEU A 48 0.86 12.31 14.51
C LEU A 48 2.39 12.16 14.60
N PHE A 49 2.98 11.54 13.59
CA PHE A 49 4.43 11.37 13.40
C PHE A 49 4.71 11.04 11.92
N PRO A 50 5.96 11.13 11.44
CA PRO A 50 6.32 10.77 10.06
C PRO A 50 5.94 9.32 9.72
N MET A 51 5.32 9.10 8.56
CA MET A 51 4.87 7.77 8.11
C MET A 51 5.99 6.73 8.09
N ASP A 52 7.22 7.16 7.77
CA ASP A 52 8.42 6.32 7.69
C ASP A 52 8.73 5.58 8.99
N GLU A 53 8.24 6.07 10.13
CA GLU A 53 8.42 5.42 11.44
C GLU A 53 7.67 4.09 11.57
N ILE A 54 6.69 3.83 10.71
CA ILE A 54 5.92 2.58 10.67
C ILE A 54 6.10 1.80 9.36
N SER A 55 6.84 2.36 8.40
CA SER A 55 7.24 1.71 7.15
C SER A 55 8.39 0.71 7.38
N ILE A 56 8.15 -0.39 8.09
CA ILE A 56 9.19 -1.39 8.34
C ILE A 56 9.25 -2.39 7.17
N MET A 57 10.27 -2.25 6.32
CA MET A 57 10.55 -3.18 5.22
C MET A 57 11.59 -4.24 5.60
N GLY A 58 11.18 -5.34 6.22
CA GLY A 58 12.01 -6.56 6.29
C GLY A 58 12.03 -7.30 7.63
N ILE A 59 12.14 -8.63 7.57
CA ILE A 59 12.10 -9.53 8.75
C ILE A 59 13.22 -9.25 9.75
N THR A 60 14.40 -8.83 9.29
CA THR A 60 15.57 -8.54 10.13
C THR A 60 15.48 -7.21 10.87
N GLU A 61 14.85 -6.20 10.28
CA GLU A 61 14.62 -4.89 10.92
C GLU A 61 13.47 -4.93 11.93
N ILE A 62 12.48 -5.81 11.71
CA ILE A 62 11.35 -6.00 12.61
C ILE A 62 11.80 -6.39 14.03
N LEU A 63 12.83 -7.22 14.19
CA LEU A 63 13.24 -7.70 15.52
C LEU A 63 13.94 -6.61 16.36
N SER A 64 14.80 -5.78 15.75
CA SER A 64 15.47 -4.70 16.46
C SER A 64 14.51 -3.53 16.76
N GLN A 65 13.53 -3.30 15.89
CA GLN A 65 12.57 -2.20 16.02
C GLN A 65 11.25 -2.60 16.67
N TYR A 66 11.05 -3.87 17.06
CA TYR A 66 9.79 -4.36 17.61
C TYR A 66 9.28 -3.54 18.80
N ARG A 67 10.18 -3.13 19.70
CA ARG A 67 9.83 -2.31 20.88
C ARG A 67 9.32 -0.93 20.47
N ALA A 68 9.99 -0.29 19.52
CA ALA A 68 9.58 1.00 18.97
C ALA A 68 8.23 0.89 18.25
N LEU A 69 8.05 -0.14 17.41
CA LEU A 69 6.77 -0.42 16.75
C LEU A 69 5.63 -0.61 17.76
N LYS A 70 5.87 -1.39 18.81
CA LYS A 70 4.87 -1.60 19.87
C LYS A 70 4.52 -0.30 20.60
N ALA A 71 5.51 0.58 20.83
CA ALA A 71 5.27 1.90 21.40
C ALA A 71 4.44 2.78 20.45
N ARG A 72 4.75 2.79 19.15
CA ARG A 72 3.98 3.51 18.13
C ARG A 72 2.55 2.99 17.99
N ILE A 73 2.34 1.68 18.04
CA ILE A 73 0.99 1.08 18.07
C ILE A 73 0.19 1.63 19.25
N ARG A 74 0.79 1.66 20.44
CA ARG A 74 0.09 2.13 21.64
C ARG A 74 -0.17 3.64 21.58
N GLN A 75 0.84 4.43 21.23
CA GLN A 75 0.71 5.87 21.04
C GLN A 75 -0.40 6.21 20.04
N THR A 76 -0.48 5.49 18.92
CA THR A 76 -1.51 5.69 17.90
C THR A 76 -2.89 5.34 18.43
N ALA A 77 -3.04 4.20 19.13
CA ALA A 77 -4.31 3.82 19.73
C ALA A 77 -4.78 4.85 20.78
N ASP A 78 -3.88 5.30 21.65
CA ASP A 78 -4.18 6.31 22.66
C ASP A 78 -4.58 7.64 22.01
N ALA A 79 -3.91 8.04 20.92
CA ALA A 79 -4.27 9.22 20.14
C ALA A 79 -5.65 9.10 19.48
N VAL A 80 -5.99 7.96 18.88
CA VAL A 80 -7.32 7.70 18.32
C VAL A 80 -8.40 7.81 19.39
N ILE A 81 -8.18 7.18 20.55
CA ILE A 81 -9.16 7.20 21.66
C ILE A 81 -9.33 8.62 22.21
N ALA A 82 -8.23 9.37 22.37
CA ALA A 82 -8.26 10.75 22.83
C ALA A 82 -8.97 11.67 21.83
N ALA A 83 -8.71 11.48 20.53
CA ALA A 83 -9.34 12.24 19.46
C ALA A 83 -10.85 11.97 19.38
N LYS A 84 -11.33 10.75 19.71
CA LYS A 84 -12.74 10.35 19.56
C LYS A 84 -13.30 10.66 18.16
N PRO A 85 -12.66 10.17 17.08
CA PRO A 85 -13.17 10.35 15.72
C PRO A 85 -14.50 9.63 15.52
N ASP A 86 -15.27 10.07 14.52
CA ASP A 86 -16.48 9.36 14.08
C ASP A 86 -16.12 8.00 13.47
N VAL A 87 -14.93 7.90 12.84
CA VAL A 87 -14.43 6.69 12.21
C VAL A 87 -12.90 6.63 12.24
N LEU A 88 -12.37 5.44 12.52
CA LEU A 88 -10.98 5.07 12.28
C LEU A 88 -10.90 4.33 10.94
N ILE A 89 -10.17 4.88 9.97
CA ILE A 89 -9.89 4.24 8.68
C ILE A 89 -8.42 3.81 8.65
N THR A 90 -8.21 2.51 8.52
CA THR A 90 -6.87 1.94 8.35
C THR A 90 -6.65 1.58 6.89
N ILE A 91 -5.49 1.91 6.33
CA ILE A 91 -5.16 1.66 4.92
C ILE A 91 -3.99 0.69 4.87
N ASP A 92 -4.27 -0.55 4.47
CA ASP A 92 -3.29 -1.63 4.40
C ASP A 92 -2.51 -1.80 5.73
N LEU A 93 -1.27 -2.29 5.65
CA LEU A 93 -0.33 -2.52 6.74
C LEU A 93 -0.96 -3.28 7.93
N PRO A 94 -1.57 -4.46 7.68
CA PRO A 94 -2.39 -5.16 8.67
C PRO A 94 -1.63 -5.52 9.94
N GLU A 95 -0.30 -5.71 9.90
CA GLU A 95 0.51 -5.99 11.08
C GLU A 95 0.52 -4.84 12.10
N PHE A 96 0.42 -3.58 11.65
CA PHE A 96 0.35 -2.40 12.50
C PHE A 96 -1.11 -1.99 12.74
N SER A 97 -1.85 -1.80 11.66
CA SER A 97 -3.15 -1.15 11.68
C SER A 97 -4.22 -1.96 12.42
N LEU A 98 -4.23 -3.28 12.27
CA LEU A 98 -5.16 -4.15 13.00
C LEU A 98 -4.84 -4.24 14.49
N ARG A 99 -3.56 -4.10 14.88
CA ARG A 99 -3.18 -4.04 16.29
C ARG A 99 -3.65 -2.75 16.94
N VAL A 100 -3.57 -1.63 16.22
CA VAL A 100 -4.16 -0.35 16.66
C VAL A 100 -5.67 -0.49 16.79
N ALA A 101 -6.36 -0.96 15.75
CA ALA A 101 -7.81 -1.14 15.76
C ALA A 101 -8.28 -2.03 16.93
N LYS A 102 -7.55 -3.10 17.23
CA LYS A 102 -7.81 -3.96 18.40
C LYS A 102 -7.74 -3.19 19.73
N LEU A 103 -6.74 -2.33 19.92
CA LEU A 103 -6.59 -1.54 21.15
C LEU A 103 -7.66 -0.45 21.28
N VAL A 104 -8.04 0.15 20.14
CA VAL A 104 -9.10 1.16 20.07
C VAL A 104 -10.46 0.53 20.39
N LYS A 105 -10.80 -0.60 19.76
CA LYS A 105 -12.07 -1.30 19.98
C LYS A 105 -12.21 -1.86 21.40
N ALA A 106 -11.10 -2.18 22.06
CA ALA A 106 -11.10 -2.63 23.45
C ALA A 106 -11.47 -1.51 24.47
N GLN A 107 -11.40 -0.24 24.06
CA GLN A 107 -11.56 0.92 24.95
C GLN A 107 -12.60 1.92 24.45
N SER A 108 -13.22 1.66 23.29
CA SER A 108 -14.17 2.58 22.66
C SER A 108 -15.07 1.85 21.67
N ASP A 109 -16.21 2.47 21.37
CA ASP A 109 -17.14 2.02 20.33
C ASP A 109 -16.89 2.69 18.96
N ILE A 110 -15.70 3.28 18.76
CA ILE A 110 -15.33 3.94 17.50
C ILE A 110 -15.51 2.96 16.35
N ARG A 111 -16.15 3.43 15.28
CA ARG A 111 -16.33 2.65 14.04
C ARG A 111 -14.97 2.43 13.39
N THR A 112 -14.61 1.18 13.11
CA THR A 112 -13.35 0.82 12.49
C THR A 112 -13.58 0.30 11.07
N VAL A 113 -12.91 0.93 10.11
CA VAL A 113 -12.95 0.60 8.69
C VAL A 113 -11.54 0.24 8.24
N HIS A 114 -11.41 -0.85 7.48
CA HIS A 114 -10.15 -1.26 6.87
C HIS A 114 -10.24 -1.13 5.35
N TYR A 115 -9.40 -0.27 4.78
CA TYR A 115 -9.26 -0.05 3.36
C TYR A 115 -8.09 -0.87 2.83
N VAL A 116 -8.32 -1.58 1.72
CA VAL A 116 -7.46 -2.63 1.16
C VAL A 116 -7.64 -3.93 1.93
N ALA A 117 -8.46 -4.82 1.39
CA ALA A 117 -8.60 -6.16 1.94
C ALA A 117 -7.26 -6.90 1.79
N PRO A 118 -6.74 -7.53 2.86
CA PRO A 118 -5.52 -8.31 2.73
C PRO A 118 -5.82 -9.58 1.92
N THR A 119 -5.55 -9.56 0.61
CA THR A 119 -5.95 -10.62 -0.34
C THR A 119 -5.39 -12.00 0.06
N VAL A 120 -4.26 -12.04 0.78
CA VAL A 120 -3.67 -13.28 1.34
C VAL A 120 -4.55 -13.92 2.44
N TRP A 121 -5.61 -13.26 2.88
CA TRP A 121 -6.48 -13.68 3.96
C TRP A 121 -7.78 -14.28 3.44
N ALA A 122 -8.14 -14.00 2.18
CA ALA A 122 -9.22 -14.68 1.47
C ALA A 122 -9.03 -16.22 1.48
N TRP A 123 -7.78 -16.69 1.55
CA TRP A 123 -7.45 -18.13 1.67
C TRP A 123 -7.02 -18.58 3.08
N ARG A 124 -7.03 -17.69 4.09
CA ARG A 124 -6.71 -18.02 5.50
C ARG A 124 -7.85 -17.60 6.43
N PRO A 125 -8.94 -18.39 6.56
CA PRO A 125 -10.16 -18.01 7.28
C PRO A 125 -9.93 -17.65 8.75
N GLY A 126 -8.91 -18.23 9.40
CA GLY A 126 -8.55 -17.89 10.77
C GLY A 126 -8.08 -16.44 10.97
N ARG A 127 -7.54 -15.79 9.94
CA ARG A 127 -7.14 -14.36 10.01
C ARG A 127 -8.33 -13.43 9.82
N ALA A 128 -9.22 -13.76 8.88
CA ALA A 128 -10.46 -13.00 8.67
C ALA A 128 -11.33 -12.97 9.94
N LYS A 129 -11.50 -14.11 10.62
CA LYS A 129 -12.22 -14.18 11.91
C LYS A 129 -11.58 -13.31 13.00
N LYS A 130 -10.25 -13.24 13.06
CA LYS A 130 -9.55 -12.37 14.03
C LYS A 130 -9.84 -10.90 13.73
N MET A 131 -9.83 -10.53 12.45
CA MET A 131 -10.11 -9.17 11.99
C MET A 131 -11.53 -8.72 12.35
N ALA A 132 -12.52 -9.61 12.15
CA ALA A 132 -13.92 -9.33 12.46
C ALA A 132 -14.18 -8.95 13.92
N ALA A 133 -13.29 -9.31 14.85
CA ALA A 133 -13.41 -8.92 16.25
C ALA A 133 -13.11 -7.44 16.52
N HIS A 134 -12.49 -6.72 15.57
CA HIS A 134 -12.08 -5.33 15.75
C HIS A 134 -12.18 -4.45 14.49
N ILE A 135 -12.61 -4.99 13.35
CA ILE A 135 -12.91 -4.26 12.12
C ILE A 135 -14.39 -4.43 11.82
N ASP A 136 -15.11 -3.32 11.71
CA ASP A 136 -16.53 -3.35 11.45
C ASP A 136 -16.89 -3.37 9.95
N GLN A 137 -16.01 -2.86 9.10
CA GLN A 137 -16.20 -2.80 7.65
C GLN A 137 -14.87 -2.86 6.89
N VAL A 138 -14.89 -3.48 5.73
CA VAL A 138 -13.77 -3.55 4.79
C VAL A 138 -14.16 -2.84 3.49
N LEU A 139 -13.25 -2.03 2.95
CA LEU A 139 -13.35 -1.45 1.61
C LEU A 139 -12.43 -2.26 0.69
N ALA A 140 -13.02 -3.12 -0.12
CA ALA A 140 -12.35 -4.07 -0.99
C ALA A 140 -11.96 -3.43 -2.33
N LEU A 141 -10.76 -3.75 -2.83
CA LEU A 141 -10.28 -3.25 -4.12
C LEU A 141 -10.64 -4.18 -5.28
N LEU A 142 -10.93 -5.45 -5.00
CA LEU A 142 -11.21 -6.47 -6.00
C LEU A 142 -12.61 -7.07 -5.81
N PRO A 143 -13.34 -7.35 -6.90
CA PRO A 143 -14.76 -7.73 -6.81
C PRO A 143 -15.00 -9.10 -6.18
N PHE A 144 -13.97 -9.95 -6.08
CA PHE A 144 -14.07 -11.26 -5.44
C PHE A 144 -13.85 -11.22 -3.92
N GLU A 145 -13.38 -10.10 -3.35
CA GLU A 145 -13.03 -10.00 -1.92
C GLU A 145 -14.24 -9.94 -0.97
N PRO A 146 -15.37 -9.25 -1.29
CA PRO A 146 -16.49 -9.13 -0.37
C PRO A 146 -17.04 -10.44 0.20
N PRO A 147 -17.29 -11.49 -0.62
CA PRO A 147 -17.82 -12.76 -0.09
C PRO A 147 -16.97 -13.37 1.02
N TYR A 148 -15.64 -13.21 0.99
CA TYR A 148 -14.75 -13.76 2.02
C TYR A 148 -14.83 -12.99 3.34
N MET A 149 -15.01 -11.68 3.28
CA MET A 149 -15.08 -10.82 4.46
C MET A 149 -16.46 -10.89 5.11
N GLU A 150 -17.52 -10.95 4.30
CA GLU A 150 -18.91 -11.15 4.74
C GLU A 150 -19.09 -12.50 5.42
N ALA A 151 -18.51 -13.57 4.86
CA ALA A 151 -18.51 -14.90 5.49
C ALA A 151 -17.81 -14.92 6.87
N ALA A 152 -16.92 -13.97 7.13
CA ALA A 152 -16.28 -13.79 8.44
C ALA A 152 -17.06 -12.86 9.39
N GLY A 153 -18.19 -12.29 8.95
CA GLY A 153 -19.08 -11.44 9.74
C GLY A 153 -18.80 -9.94 9.63
N MET A 154 -17.97 -9.50 8.69
CA MET A 154 -17.68 -8.07 8.45
C MET A 154 -18.53 -7.54 7.30
N ARG A 155 -18.97 -6.28 7.39
CA ARG A 155 -19.48 -5.58 6.20
C ARG A 155 -18.33 -5.42 5.21
N CYS A 156 -18.56 -5.64 3.92
CA CYS A 156 -17.54 -5.41 2.90
C CYS A 156 -18.14 -4.76 1.66
N ASP A 157 -17.59 -3.63 1.24
CA ASP A 157 -18.02 -2.94 0.03
C ASP A 157 -16.86 -2.96 -0.99
N PHE A 158 -17.14 -3.40 -2.22
CA PHE A 158 -16.19 -3.28 -3.33
C PHE A 158 -16.17 -1.84 -3.83
N VAL A 159 -15.03 -1.16 -3.66
CA VAL A 159 -14.86 0.27 -3.99
C VAL A 159 -14.01 0.50 -5.26
N GLY A 160 -13.57 -0.58 -5.91
CA GLY A 160 -12.69 -0.52 -7.07
C GLY A 160 -11.23 -0.28 -6.72
N HIS A 161 -10.34 -0.58 -7.69
CA HIS A 161 -8.91 -0.39 -7.54
C HIS A 161 -8.50 0.98 -8.14
N PRO A 162 -7.80 1.86 -7.40
CA PRO A 162 -7.47 3.22 -7.90
C PRO A 162 -6.61 3.23 -9.16
N VAL A 163 -5.92 2.12 -9.47
CA VAL A 163 -5.12 1.97 -10.69
C VAL A 163 -5.92 2.26 -11.96
N VAL A 164 -7.25 2.08 -11.95
CA VAL A 164 -8.10 2.37 -13.11
C VAL A 164 -8.20 3.87 -13.41
N THR A 165 -7.84 4.72 -12.45
CA THR A 165 -7.81 6.18 -12.62
C THR A 165 -6.42 6.72 -12.90
N ASP A 166 -5.40 5.86 -12.92
CA ASP A 166 -4.05 6.29 -13.22
C ASP A 166 -3.95 6.70 -14.70
N PRO A 167 -3.23 7.78 -15.03
CA PRO A 167 -3.03 8.19 -16.41
C PRO A 167 -2.41 7.04 -17.22
N VAL A 168 -3.01 6.75 -18.36
CA VAL A 168 -2.44 5.83 -19.35
C VAL A 168 -1.53 6.64 -20.26
N ALA A 169 -0.31 6.14 -20.48
CA ALA A 169 0.65 6.77 -21.38
C ALA A 169 0.04 6.98 -22.78
N THR A 170 0.15 8.21 -23.28
CA THR A 170 -0.25 8.58 -24.63
C THR A 170 0.76 8.07 -25.66
N PRO A 171 0.41 8.04 -26.96
CA PRO A 171 1.38 7.75 -28.01
C PRO A 171 2.60 8.67 -27.98
N ASP A 172 2.42 9.94 -27.61
CA ASP A 172 3.51 10.91 -27.49
C ASP A 172 4.42 10.57 -26.29
N ASP A 173 3.85 10.21 -25.13
CA ASP A 173 4.64 9.73 -23.98
C ASP A 173 5.49 8.50 -24.32
N VAL A 174 4.94 7.60 -25.15
CA VAL A 174 5.64 6.39 -25.62
C VAL A 174 6.76 6.76 -26.60
N ALA A 175 6.53 7.71 -27.52
CA ALA A 175 7.54 8.20 -28.44
C ALA A 175 8.68 8.89 -27.70
N ASP A 176 8.35 9.80 -26.77
CA ASP A 176 9.31 10.51 -25.93
C ASP A 176 10.17 9.54 -25.12
N PHE A 177 9.56 8.51 -24.50
CA PHE A 177 10.29 7.47 -23.77
C PHE A 177 11.24 6.69 -24.71
N ARG A 178 10.78 6.33 -25.91
CA ARG A 178 11.62 5.62 -26.89
C ARG A 178 12.79 6.47 -27.35
N ASP A 179 12.59 7.76 -27.57
CA ASP A 179 13.64 8.70 -27.98
C ASP A 179 14.64 8.95 -26.84
N GLN A 180 14.15 9.21 -25.62
CA GLN A 180 14.97 9.45 -24.43
C GLN A 180 15.97 8.31 -24.18
N TYR A 181 15.54 7.07 -24.38
CA TYR A 181 16.38 5.89 -24.15
C TYR A 181 16.94 5.27 -25.44
N ALA A 182 16.87 5.99 -26.57
CA ALA A 182 17.38 5.56 -27.87
C ALA A 182 16.92 4.14 -28.29
N ILE A 183 15.65 3.83 -28.01
CA ILE A 183 15.03 2.54 -28.32
C ILE A 183 14.64 2.49 -29.80
N GLY A 184 14.26 3.62 -30.42
CA GLY A 184 13.80 3.69 -31.81
C GLY A 184 12.54 2.85 -32.02
N GLU A 185 12.45 2.09 -33.12
CA GLU A 185 11.35 1.14 -33.40
C GLU A 185 11.65 -0.30 -32.94
N ALA A 186 12.71 -0.50 -32.15
CA ALA A 186 13.11 -1.83 -31.72
C ALA A 186 12.00 -2.52 -30.89
N PRO A 187 11.88 -3.86 -30.99
CA PRO A 187 11.12 -4.64 -30.02
C PRO A 187 11.63 -4.36 -28.61
N LEU A 188 10.71 -4.17 -27.66
CA LEU A 188 11.02 -3.80 -26.28
C LEU A 188 10.49 -4.87 -25.32
N ALA A 189 11.35 -5.35 -24.43
CA ALA A 189 10.99 -6.25 -23.35
C ALA A 189 11.14 -5.55 -21.99
N LEU A 190 10.08 -5.58 -21.18
CA LEU A 190 10.08 -5.06 -19.82
C LEU A 190 10.47 -6.16 -18.83
N ILE A 191 11.42 -5.83 -17.94
CA ILE A 191 11.93 -6.74 -16.90
C ILE A 191 11.58 -6.15 -15.53
N LEU A 192 10.83 -6.90 -14.72
CA LEU A 192 10.41 -6.46 -13.38
C LEU A 192 10.97 -7.44 -12.33
N PRO A 193 12.24 -7.30 -11.91
CA PRO A 193 12.90 -8.27 -11.01
C PRO A 193 12.38 -8.23 -9.57
N GLY A 194 11.53 -7.25 -9.26
CA GLY A 194 10.91 -7.08 -7.95
C GLY A 194 11.29 -5.75 -7.32
N SER A 195 10.65 -5.46 -6.19
CA SER A 195 10.86 -4.24 -5.41
C SER A 195 11.61 -4.51 -4.10
N ARG A 196 11.83 -5.79 -3.78
CA ARG A 196 12.49 -6.24 -2.54
C ARG A 196 13.82 -6.88 -2.84
N ARG A 197 14.81 -6.65 -1.98
CA ARG A 197 16.15 -7.26 -2.11
C ARG A 197 16.12 -8.79 -2.25
N SER A 198 15.21 -9.47 -1.56
CA SER A 198 15.03 -10.93 -1.69
C SER A 198 14.51 -11.36 -3.06
N GLU A 199 13.66 -10.55 -3.69
CA GLU A 199 13.14 -10.81 -5.04
C GLU A 199 14.28 -10.60 -6.04
N ILE A 200 15.00 -9.48 -5.95
CA ILE A 200 16.17 -9.18 -6.78
C ILE A 200 17.20 -10.31 -6.73
N ASN A 201 17.66 -10.69 -5.53
CA ASN A 201 18.69 -11.72 -5.35
C ASN A 201 18.30 -13.08 -5.95
N ARG A 202 17.00 -13.39 -6.01
CA ARG A 202 16.50 -14.68 -6.50
C ARG A 202 16.14 -14.66 -7.98
N LEU A 203 15.56 -13.56 -8.47
CA LEU A 203 14.99 -13.45 -9.81
C LEU A 203 15.97 -12.87 -10.82
N LEU A 204 16.84 -11.95 -10.40
CA LEU A 204 17.74 -11.26 -11.33
C LEU A 204 18.72 -12.21 -12.04
N PRO A 205 19.32 -13.23 -11.39
CA PRO A 205 20.15 -14.21 -12.11
C PRO A 205 19.38 -14.96 -13.19
N VAL A 206 18.12 -15.33 -12.91
CA VAL A 206 17.25 -16.03 -13.87
C VAL A 206 16.88 -15.11 -15.03
N PHE A 207 16.58 -13.84 -14.76
CA PHE A 207 16.30 -12.85 -15.80
C PHE A 207 17.53 -12.57 -16.66
N ALA A 208 18.73 -12.51 -16.08
CA ALA A 208 19.97 -12.34 -16.85
C ALA A 208 20.19 -13.50 -17.85
N GLU A 209 19.94 -14.74 -17.44
CA GLU A 209 20.01 -15.90 -18.33
C GLU A 209 19.00 -15.80 -19.48
N VAL A 210 17.76 -15.41 -19.19
CA VAL A 210 16.69 -15.25 -20.18
C VAL A 210 17.03 -14.13 -21.17
N VAL A 211 17.49 -12.98 -20.67
CA VAL A 211 17.91 -11.84 -21.49
C VAL A 211 19.08 -12.20 -22.40
N SER A 212 20.06 -12.95 -21.89
CA SER A 212 21.19 -13.42 -22.68
C SER A 212 20.75 -14.28 -23.87
N ARG A 213 19.81 -15.21 -23.65
CA ARG A 213 19.22 -16.04 -24.72
C ARG A 213 18.41 -15.20 -25.70
N LEU A 214 17.51 -14.35 -25.22
CA LEU A 214 16.69 -13.47 -26.06
C LEU A 214 17.53 -12.51 -26.90
N ARG A 215 18.64 -12.00 -26.37
CA ARG A 215 19.56 -11.14 -27.11
C ARG A 215 20.26 -11.90 -28.25
N SER A 216 20.53 -13.19 -28.07
CA SER A 216 21.14 -14.03 -29.11
C SER A 216 20.14 -14.34 -30.25
N GLU A 217 18.87 -14.57 -29.91
CA GLU A 217 17.80 -14.87 -30.87
C GLU A 217 17.23 -13.60 -31.54
N HIS A 218 17.22 -12.48 -30.81
CA HIS A 218 16.69 -11.19 -31.25
C HIS A 218 17.69 -10.05 -30.99
N PRO A 219 18.75 -9.90 -31.81
CA PRO A 219 19.82 -8.93 -31.56
C PRO A 219 19.39 -7.46 -31.53
N GLN A 220 18.24 -7.15 -32.13
CA GLN A 220 17.66 -5.80 -32.16
C GLN A 220 16.77 -5.50 -30.95
N MET A 221 16.39 -6.50 -30.15
CA MET A 221 15.53 -6.30 -28.99
C MET A 221 16.21 -5.44 -27.93
N ARG A 222 15.46 -4.51 -27.35
CA ARG A 222 15.87 -3.68 -26.21
C ARG A 222 15.20 -4.19 -24.95
N PHE A 223 15.88 -4.03 -23.82
CA PHE A 223 15.40 -4.45 -22.51
C PHE A 223 15.36 -3.24 -21.59
N VAL A 224 14.24 -3.04 -20.92
CA VAL A 224 14.05 -1.98 -19.92
C VAL A 224 13.76 -2.63 -18.58
N LEU A 225 14.48 -2.17 -17.56
CA LEU A 225 14.35 -2.66 -16.20
C LEU A 225 14.18 -1.45 -15.26
N PRO A 226 12.93 -1.10 -14.89
CA PRO A 226 12.70 -0.10 -13.88
C PRO A 226 13.03 -0.68 -12.49
N ALA A 227 13.86 0.02 -11.72
CA ALA A 227 14.22 -0.36 -10.37
C ALA A 227 13.61 0.62 -9.35
N ALA A 228 13.00 0.10 -8.29
CA ALA A 228 12.60 0.91 -7.16
C ALA A 228 13.86 1.44 -6.43
N GLN A 229 13.79 2.66 -5.89
CA GLN A 229 14.95 3.36 -5.31
C GLN A 229 15.70 2.53 -4.26
N ASN A 230 14.98 1.79 -3.42
CA ASN A 230 15.53 0.94 -2.36
C ASN A 230 16.34 -0.27 -2.88
N VAL A 231 16.15 -0.66 -4.14
CA VAL A 231 16.85 -1.78 -4.78
C VAL A 231 17.69 -1.37 -5.98
N ALA A 232 17.60 -0.12 -6.44
CA ALA A 232 18.35 0.38 -7.59
C ALA A 232 19.86 0.08 -7.51
N PRO A 233 20.56 0.30 -6.37
CA PRO A 233 21.99 -0.05 -6.29
C PRO A 233 22.26 -1.54 -6.52
N ALA A 234 21.40 -2.42 -5.98
CA ALA A 234 21.56 -3.87 -6.14
C ALA A 234 21.24 -4.35 -7.57
N VAL A 235 20.45 -3.59 -8.31
CA VAL A 235 20.17 -3.84 -9.72
C VAL A 235 21.31 -3.33 -10.60
N GLU A 236 21.90 -2.18 -10.27
CA GLU A 236 23.04 -1.59 -11.01
C GLU A 236 24.32 -2.42 -10.88
N GLU A 237 24.53 -3.07 -9.73
CA GLU A 237 25.70 -3.93 -9.48
C GLU A 237 25.67 -5.28 -10.21
N ALA A 238 24.50 -5.72 -10.67
CA ALA A 238 24.24 -7.07 -11.18
C ALA A 238 24.21 -7.15 -12.71
#